data_AF-A0A2G2LHG3-F1
#
_entry.id   AF-A0A2G2LHG3-F1
#
_cell.length_a   1.000
_cell.length_b   1.000
_cell.length_c   1.000
_cell.angle_alpha   90.00
_cell.angle_beta   90.00
_cell.angle_gamma   90.00
#
_symmetry.space_group_name_H-M   'P 1'
#
loop_
_entity.id
_entity.type
_entity.pdbx_description
1 polymer ?
#
loop_
_entity_poly.entity_id
_entity_poly.type
_entity_poly.pdbx_seq_one_letter_code
_entity_poly.pdbx_strand_id
1 'polypeptide(L)'
;MPLGKFIREISPALADEYIIDIALERKSFRKQIKLLKPETALDTLVRKKPKFMKKEGPLSRIKKISTLKETHPAKQYVVNRQIPTDKHFLLYYAPKFNSWVNSILPDKLNSNFDEPRLITPFIDSNGEMFGFAGRSFDPKAMLRYITIMIEDDMPKIFGLNTIDFAKPYFVVEGQIDSLFLSNALAMAGAEGNTTALQNVENATFVFDNENRNKEIIQRMEKVINRGNKIVIWPQKLLDNDINNMIVSGISSKEVETLLEDNTYSGLDAKLALSLWKRC
;
A
#
# COMPACT_ATOMS: atom_id res chain seq x y z
N MET A 1 -24.25 0.89 -43.96
CA MET A 1 -25.59 1.49 -43.77
C MET A 1 -25.87 1.55 -42.28
N PRO A 2 -26.36 2.68 -41.70
CA PRO A 2 -26.69 2.74 -40.28
C PRO A 2 -27.79 1.74 -39.91
N LEU A 3 -27.67 1.08 -38.75
CA LEU A 3 -28.55 -0.03 -38.34
C LEU A 3 -30.05 0.34 -38.38
N GLY A 4 -30.41 1.55 -37.95
CA GLY A 4 -31.82 2.02 -38.02
C GLY A 4 -32.35 2.24 -39.44
N LYS A 5 -31.48 2.50 -40.42
CA LYS A 5 -31.87 2.62 -41.83
C LYS A 5 -32.08 1.23 -42.46
N PHE A 6 -31.24 0.28 -42.07
CA PHE A 6 -31.34 -1.13 -42.48
C PHE A 6 -32.62 -1.80 -41.95
N ILE A 7 -32.96 -1.61 -40.67
CA ILE A 7 -34.17 -2.21 -40.07
C ILE A 7 -35.44 -1.66 -40.75
N ARG A 8 -35.46 -0.38 -41.13
CA ARG A 8 -36.59 0.27 -41.82
C ARG A 8 -36.86 -0.29 -43.21
N GLU A 9 -35.83 -0.77 -43.90
CA GLU A 9 -35.98 -1.40 -45.22
C GLU A 9 -36.53 -2.83 -45.11
N ILE A 10 -36.27 -3.53 -43.99
CA ILE A 10 -36.69 -4.93 -43.79
C ILE A 10 -38.07 -5.04 -43.15
N SER A 11 -38.36 -4.22 -42.14
CA SER A 11 -39.66 -4.21 -41.47
C SER A 11 -39.93 -2.84 -40.88
N PRO A 12 -40.87 -2.07 -41.46
CA PRO A 12 -41.25 -0.76 -40.94
C PRO A 12 -41.74 -0.83 -39.48
N ALA A 13 -42.51 -1.87 -39.13
CA ALA A 13 -43.01 -2.05 -37.76
C ALA A 13 -41.89 -2.28 -36.75
N LEU A 14 -40.87 -3.07 -37.11
CA LEU A 14 -39.70 -3.32 -36.25
C LEU A 14 -38.81 -2.08 -36.13
N ALA A 15 -38.80 -1.22 -37.15
CA ALA A 15 -38.06 0.04 -37.11
C ALA A 15 -38.72 1.05 -36.15
N ASP A 16 -40.05 1.06 -36.07
CA ASP A 16 -40.78 1.89 -35.11
C ASP A 16 -40.53 1.44 -33.67
N GLU A 17 -40.56 0.12 -33.41
CA GLU A 17 -40.17 -0.45 -32.10
C GLU A 17 -38.71 -0.10 -31.74
N TYR A 18 -37.77 -0.28 -32.66
CA TYR A 18 -36.37 0.08 -32.45
C TYR A 18 -36.15 1.58 -32.16
N ILE A 19 -36.91 2.46 -32.82
CA ILE A 19 -36.88 3.91 -32.57
C ILE A 19 -37.48 4.24 -31.20
N ILE A 20 -38.57 3.56 -30.81
CA ILE A 20 -39.19 3.70 -29.50
C ILE A 20 -38.22 3.25 -28.41
N ASP A 21 -37.55 2.11 -28.56
CA ASP A 21 -36.57 1.60 -27.61
C ASP A 21 -35.36 2.53 -27.48
N ILE A 22 -34.82 3.05 -28.59
CA ILE A 22 -33.77 4.08 -28.54
C ILE A 22 -34.28 5.36 -27.85
N ALA A 23 -35.53 5.76 -28.10
CA ALA A 23 -36.10 6.95 -27.48
C ALA A 23 -36.35 6.75 -25.98
N LEU A 24 -36.73 5.54 -25.55
CA LEU A 24 -36.91 5.12 -24.16
C LEU A 24 -35.57 4.99 -23.45
N GLU A 25 -34.56 4.37 -24.07
CA GLU A 25 -33.18 4.35 -23.57
C GLU A 25 -32.64 5.77 -23.44
N ARG A 26 -32.82 6.64 -24.44
CA ARG A 26 -32.41 8.05 -24.35
C ARG A 26 -33.18 8.82 -23.29
N LYS A 27 -34.46 8.51 -23.03
CA LYS A 27 -35.24 9.11 -21.93
C LYS A 27 -34.77 8.59 -20.58
N SER A 28 -34.49 7.29 -20.44
CA SER A 28 -33.92 6.68 -19.23
C SER A 28 -32.52 7.21 -18.96
N PHE A 29 -31.67 7.32 -19.98
CA PHE A 29 -30.33 7.91 -19.91
C PHE A 29 -30.39 9.42 -19.63
N ARG A 30 -31.36 10.16 -20.16
CA ARG A 30 -31.60 11.57 -19.80
C ARG A 30 -32.18 11.73 -18.39
N LYS A 31 -32.95 10.77 -17.88
CA LYS A 31 -33.48 10.76 -16.51
C LYS A 31 -32.35 10.43 -15.53
N GLN A 32 -31.46 9.50 -15.88
CA GLN A 32 -30.21 9.22 -15.18
C GLN A 32 -29.28 10.44 -15.21
N ILE A 33 -29.08 11.07 -16.37
CA ILE A 33 -28.27 12.31 -16.52
C ILE A 33 -28.90 13.51 -15.79
N LYS A 34 -30.23 13.61 -15.69
CA LYS A 34 -30.90 14.67 -14.89
C LYS A 34 -30.80 14.41 -13.38
N LEU A 35 -30.79 13.15 -12.93
CA LEU A 35 -30.42 12.78 -11.55
C LEU A 35 -28.91 12.94 -11.29
N LEU A 36 -28.09 12.92 -12.34
CA LEU A 36 -26.64 13.13 -12.33
C LEU A 36 -26.23 14.56 -12.74
N LYS A 37 -27.17 15.51 -12.82
CA LYS A 37 -26.79 16.92 -13.02
C LYS A 37 -26.22 17.44 -11.69
N PRO A 38 -24.97 17.92 -11.69
CA PRO A 38 -24.37 18.47 -10.49
C PRO A 38 -25.10 19.79 -10.19
N GLU A 39 -25.78 19.85 -9.06
CA GLU A 39 -25.94 21.14 -8.40
C GLU A 39 -24.52 21.67 -8.17
N THR A 40 -24.24 22.77 -8.87
CA THR A 40 -23.12 23.70 -8.66
C THR A 40 -22.24 23.41 -7.44
N ALA A 41 -21.27 22.52 -7.59
CA ALA A 41 -20.18 22.30 -6.63
C ALA A 41 -18.83 22.01 -7.33
N LEU A 42 -18.75 22.31 -8.64
CA LEU A 42 -17.55 22.09 -9.45
C LEU A 42 -16.50 23.21 -9.36
N ASP A 43 -16.70 24.22 -8.51
CA ASP A 43 -15.67 25.23 -8.17
C ASP A 43 -15.09 25.09 -6.75
N THR A 44 -15.54 24.09 -6.00
CA THR A 44 -14.88 23.70 -4.74
C THR A 44 -14.92 22.18 -4.58
N LEU A 45 -14.34 21.45 -5.53
CA LEU A 45 -13.50 20.32 -5.13
C LEU A 45 -12.26 20.91 -4.45
N VAL A 46 -12.47 21.49 -3.27
CA VAL A 46 -11.49 21.43 -2.22
C VAL A 46 -11.34 19.94 -1.99
N ARG A 47 -10.44 19.29 -2.75
CA ARG A 47 -9.66 18.19 -2.23
C ARG A 47 -9.20 18.75 -0.90
N LYS A 48 -9.91 18.39 0.18
CA LYS A 48 -9.53 18.76 1.53
C LYS A 48 -8.18 18.12 1.61
N LYS A 49 -7.15 18.94 1.37
CA LYS A 49 -5.76 18.54 1.47
C LYS A 49 -5.75 17.75 2.77
N PRO A 50 -5.39 16.45 2.77
CA PRO A 50 -5.33 15.67 4.01
C PRO A 50 -4.62 16.56 5.02
N LYS A 51 -5.07 16.67 6.28
CA LYS A 51 -4.63 17.77 7.16
C LYS A 51 -3.10 17.86 7.30
N PHE A 52 -2.37 16.81 6.95
CA PHE A 52 -0.95 16.82 6.76
C PHE A 52 -0.40 17.76 5.63
N MET A 53 -1.16 17.93 4.55
CA MET A 53 -0.99 18.94 3.51
C MET A 53 -1.58 20.32 3.87
N LYS A 54 -1.94 20.59 5.13
CA LYS A 54 -1.91 21.97 5.62
C LYS A 54 -0.53 22.52 5.28
N LYS A 55 -0.44 23.80 4.88
CA LYS A 55 0.81 24.45 4.41
C LYS A 55 2.00 24.36 5.40
N GLU A 56 1.80 23.76 6.58
CA GLU A 56 2.72 23.75 7.71
C GLU A 56 3.04 22.33 8.26
N GLY A 57 2.53 21.24 7.69
CA GLY A 57 2.79 19.87 8.20
C GLY A 57 4.23 19.39 7.95
N PRO A 58 4.81 18.46 8.74
CA PRO A 58 6.22 18.08 8.63
C PRO A 58 6.75 17.63 7.24
N LEU A 59 5.95 16.92 6.43
CA LEU A 59 6.31 16.47 5.08
C LEU A 59 6.24 17.62 4.06
N SER A 60 5.70 18.79 4.42
CA SER A 60 5.80 19.99 3.57
C SER A 60 7.24 20.54 3.52
N ARG A 61 8.06 20.21 4.52
CA ARG A 61 9.48 20.61 4.63
C ARG A 61 10.43 19.68 3.86
N ILE A 62 9.94 18.55 3.36
CA ILE A 62 10.71 17.58 2.57
C ILE A 62 10.01 17.29 1.24
N LYS A 63 10.72 16.68 0.30
CA LYS A 63 10.21 16.47 -1.07
C LYS A 63 9.69 15.05 -1.24
N LYS A 64 8.58 14.89 -1.95
CA LYS A 64 8.13 13.58 -2.43
C LYS A 64 9.14 13.02 -3.43
N ILE A 65 9.34 11.69 -3.42
CA ILE A 65 10.18 11.04 -4.43
C ILE A 65 9.62 11.26 -5.84
N SER A 66 8.30 11.17 -6.01
CA SER A 66 7.61 11.46 -7.28
C SER A 66 7.90 12.83 -7.89
N THR A 67 8.29 13.84 -7.11
CA THR A 67 8.57 15.20 -7.61
C THR A 67 10.05 15.48 -7.84
N LEU A 68 10.92 14.54 -7.50
CA LEU A 68 12.35 14.66 -7.77
C LEU A 68 12.65 14.44 -9.25
N LYS A 69 13.69 15.11 -9.76
CA LYS A 69 14.21 14.87 -11.10
C LYS A 69 14.63 13.40 -11.24
N GLU A 70 14.48 12.84 -12.43
CA GLU A 70 14.86 11.44 -12.70
C GLU A 70 16.32 11.16 -12.36
N THR A 71 17.23 12.12 -12.58
CA THR A 71 18.66 11.99 -12.25
C THR A 71 18.99 12.08 -10.75
N HIS A 72 18.00 12.36 -9.89
CA HIS A 72 18.26 12.53 -8.45
C HIS A 72 18.63 11.18 -7.80
N PRO A 73 19.69 11.08 -6.98
CA PRO A 73 20.14 9.80 -6.39
C PRO A 73 19.03 9.06 -5.61
N ALA A 74 18.24 9.78 -4.79
CA ALA A 74 17.12 9.16 -4.08
C ALA A 74 16.01 8.62 -5.00
N LYS A 75 15.79 9.25 -6.17
CA LYS A 75 14.82 8.77 -7.17
C LYS A 75 15.36 7.53 -7.86
N GLN A 76 16.63 7.57 -8.29
CA GLN A 76 17.33 6.42 -8.86
C GLN A 76 17.35 5.22 -7.91
N TYR A 77 17.56 5.45 -6.61
CA TYR A 77 17.49 4.38 -5.61
C TYR A 77 16.13 3.67 -5.58
N VAL A 78 15.02 4.42 -5.64
CA VAL A 78 13.66 3.87 -5.66
C VAL A 78 13.38 3.15 -6.97
N VAL A 79 13.81 3.71 -8.10
CA VAL A 79 13.69 3.11 -9.44
C VAL A 79 14.50 1.82 -9.55
N ASN A 80 15.73 1.79 -9.03
CA ASN A 80 16.59 0.60 -9.05
C ASN A 80 16.04 -0.54 -8.18
N ARG A 81 15.16 -0.23 -7.22
CA ARG A 81 14.37 -1.23 -6.49
C ARG A 81 13.10 -1.68 -7.21
N GLN A 82 12.87 -1.17 -8.41
CA GLN A 82 11.70 -1.47 -9.23
C GLN A 82 10.37 -1.14 -8.52
N ILE A 83 10.37 -0.19 -7.58
CA ILE A 83 9.15 0.25 -6.92
C ILE A 83 8.20 0.84 -7.99
N PRO A 84 6.91 0.46 -8.01
CA PRO A 84 5.98 0.95 -9.01
C PRO A 84 5.87 2.48 -9.01
N THR A 85 5.87 3.07 -10.20
CA THR A 85 5.92 4.54 -10.36
C THR A 85 4.70 5.25 -9.77
N ASP A 86 3.55 4.60 -9.80
CA ASP A 86 2.29 5.04 -9.18
C ASP A 86 2.35 5.02 -7.66
N LYS A 87 3.36 4.41 -7.04
CA LYS A 87 3.57 4.39 -5.58
C LYS A 87 4.61 5.40 -5.10
N HIS A 88 5.38 6.01 -5.99
CA HIS A 88 6.43 6.99 -5.65
C HIS A 88 5.90 8.23 -4.90
N PHE A 89 4.60 8.54 -4.96
CA PHE A 89 4.01 9.67 -4.25
C PHE A 89 3.86 9.42 -2.74
N LEU A 90 3.94 8.16 -2.30
CA LEU A 90 3.88 7.74 -0.90
C LEU A 90 5.22 7.93 -0.18
N LEU A 91 6.31 8.06 -0.94
CA LEU A 91 7.67 8.15 -0.42
C LEU A 91 8.19 9.59 -0.43
N TYR A 92 9.00 9.92 0.57
CA TYR A 92 9.63 11.24 0.68
C TYR A 92 11.14 11.13 0.88
N TYR A 93 11.86 12.18 0.50
CA TYR A 93 13.30 12.32 0.66
C TYR A 93 13.59 13.38 1.72
N ALA A 94 14.18 12.96 2.84
CA ALA A 94 14.73 13.85 3.84
C ALA A 94 16.25 13.96 3.63
N PRO A 95 16.80 15.10 3.17
CA PRO A 95 18.24 15.26 2.93
C PRO A 95 19.07 15.33 4.22
N LYS A 96 18.45 15.82 5.30
CA LYS A 96 19.01 15.94 6.65
C LYS A 96 18.00 15.35 7.63
N PHE A 97 17.98 14.02 7.73
CA PHE A 97 17.00 13.29 8.50
C PHE A 97 16.96 13.72 9.97
N ASN A 98 18.10 13.73 10.68
CA ASN A 98 18.14 14.04 12.11
C ASN A 98 17.67 15.46 12.39
N SER A 99 18.14 16.44 11.59
CA SER A 99 17.68 17.83 11.68
C SER A 99 16.18 17.96 11.40
N TRP A 100 15.66 17.21 10.43
CA TRP A 100 14.22 17.21 10.11
C TRP A 100 13.41 16.61 11.26
N VAL A 101 13.82 15.47 11.83
CA VAL A 101 13.19 14.87 13.01
C VAL A 101 13.20 15.85 14.19
N ASN A 102 14.34 16.49 14.48
CA ASN A 102 14.46 17.45 15.57
C ASN A 102 13.60 18.70 15.36
N SER A 103 13.22 19.02 14.11
CA SER A 103 12.27 20.10 13.83
C SER A 103 10.81 19.76 14.14
N ILE A 104 10.52 18.47 14.42
CA ILE A 104 9.21 17.92 14.79
C ILE A 104 9.20 17.58 16.29
N LEU A 105 10.24 16.86 16.73
CA LEU A 105 10.45 16.43 18.11
C LEU A 105 11.82 16.96 18.55
N PRO A 106 11.89 18.12 19.21
CA PRO A 106 13.15 18.75 19.63
C PRO A 106 14.07 17.76 20.37
N ASP A 107 15.36 17.80 20.02
CA ASP A 107 16.45 17.04 20.65
C ASP A 107 16.31 15.50 20.65
N LYS A 108 15.45 14.94 19.77
CA LYS A 108 15.24 13.48 19.67
C LYS A 108 16.46 12.72 19.13
N LEU A 109 17.18 13.29 18.17
CA LEU A 109 18.32 12.66 17.48
C LEU A 109 19.57 13.55 17.51
N ASN A 110 20.76 12.95 17.41
CA ASN A 110 22.00 13.71 17.35
C ASN A 110 22.23 14.30 15.94
N SER A 111 22.17 15.63 15.82
CA SER A 111 22.35 16.34 14.54
C SER A 111 23.76 16.24 13.95
N ASN A 112 24.77 15.79 14.70
CA ASN A 112 26.15 15.69 14.20
C ASN A 112 26.37 14.53 13.22
N PHE A 113 25.49 13.52 13.27
CA PHE A 113 25.55 12.32 12.41
C PHE A 113 24.41 12.30 11.40
N ASP A 114 24.04 13.48 10.89
CA ASP A 114 22.90 13.61 10.00
C ASP A 114 23.20 13.01 8.61
N GLU A 115 22.26 12.24 8.10
CA GLU A 115 22.35 11.57 6.81
C GLU A 115 21.02 11.65 6.06
N PRO A 116 21.04 11.55 4.72
CA PRO A 116 19.80 11.46 3.97
C PRO A 116 19.09 10.13 4.23
N ARG A 117 17.75 10.18 4.34
CA ARG A 117 16.92 8.98 4.48
C ARG A 117 15.67 9.02 3.59
N LEU A 118 15.25 7.83 3.15
CA LEU A 118 13.97 7.60 2.49
C LEU A 118 12.88 7.49 3.55
N ILE A 119 11.84 8.30 3.45
CA ILE A 119 10.79 8.39 4.46
C ILE A 119 9.51 7.70 3.97
N THR A 120 8.98 6.81 4.81
CA THR A 120 7.66 6.18 4.69
C THR A 120 6.77 6.70 5.83
N PRO A 121 5.89 7.68 5.58
CA PRO A 121 5.05 8.28 6.62
C PRO A 121 3.88 7.36 6.99
N PHE A 122 3.59 7.26 8.29
CA PHE A 122 2.41 6.57 8.81
C PHE A 122 1.29 7.59 8.93
N ILE A 123 0.24 7.39 8.13
CA ILE A 123 -0.85 8.34 7.95
C ILE A 123 -2.16 7.60 8.19
N ASP A 124 -3.05 8.18 9.00
CA ASP A 124 -4.35 7.61 9.33
C ASP A 124 -5.38 7.84 8.20
N SER A 125 -6.61 7.35 8.42
CA SER A 125 -7.73 7.53 7.49
C SER A 125 -8.18 8.99 7.33
N ASN A 126 -7.87 9.86 8.30
CA ASN A 126 -8.15 11.30 8.24
C ASN A 126 -7.06 12.08 7.48
N GLY A 127 -5.97 11.42 7.10
CA GLY A 127 -4.84 12.05 6.45
C GLY A 127 -3.95 12.82 7.42
N GLU A 128 -3.92 12.44 8.69
CA GLU A 128 -3.02 12.93 9.74
C GLU A 128 -1.84 11.95 9.89
N MET A 129 -0.61 12.48 9.90
CA MET A 129 0.57 11.65 10.08
C MET A 129 0.88 11.56 11.57
N PHE A 130 0.92 10.33 12.08
CA PHE A 130 1.15 10.04 13.50
C PHE A 130 2.55 9.42 13.74
N GLY A 131 3.27 9.10 12.67
CA GLY A 131 4.64 8.56 12.74
C GLY A 131 5.26 8.42 11.35
N PHE A 132 6.48 7.91 11.30
CA PHE A 132 7.17 7.59 10.06
C PHE A 132 8.36 6.66 10.31
N ALA A 133 8.79 5.97 9.26
CA ALA A 133 10.09 5.31 9.25
C ALA A 133 11.05 5.98 8.27
N GLY A 134 12.30 6.13 8.67
CA GLY A 134 13.40 6.61 7.84
C GLY A 134 14.36 5.47 7.51
N ARG A 135 14.45 5.09 6.24
CA ARG A 135 15.40 4.10 5.72
C ARG A 135 16.69 4.77 5.27
N SER A 136 17.85 4.28 5.72
CA SER A 136 19.14 4.75 5.21
C SER A 136 19.32 4.36 3.73
N PHE A 137 19.93 5.26 2.96
CA PHE A 137 20.37 4.97 1.60
C PHE A 137 21.69 4.19 1.57
N ASP A 138 22.47 4.21 2.65
CA ASP A 138 23.72 3.46 2.74
C ASP A 138 23.44 1.96 2.95
N PRO A 139 23.83 1.07 2.02
CA PRO A 139 23.65 -0.37 2.19
C PRO A 139 24.45 -0.95 3.36
N LYS A 140 25.49 -0.27 3.83
CA LYS A 140 26.37 -0.67 4.94
C LYS A 140 25.92 -0.12 6.29
N ALA A 141 24.86 0.71 6.33
CA ALA A 141 24.35 1.23 7.58
C ALA A 141 23.92 0.09 8.52
N MET A 142 24.45 0.07 9.74
CA MET A 142 24.06 -0.91 10.77
C MET A 142 22.57 -0.81 11.10
N LEU A 143 22.05 0.43 11.16
CA LEU A 143 20.62 0.70 11.40
C LEU A 143 19.93 1.14 10.11
N ARG A 144 19.44 0.14 9.37
CA ARG A 144 18.75 0.34 8.08
C ARG A 144 17.47 1.17 8.20
N TYR A 145 16.69 0.97 9.26
CA TYR A 145 15.46 1.71 9.53
C TYR A 145 15.50 2.34 10.91
N ILE A 146 14.95 3.56 11.01
CA ILE A 146 14.63 4.23 12.27
C ILE A 146 13.16 4.61 12.21
N THR A 147 12.37 4.12 13.16
CA THR A 147 10.95 4.46 13.29
C THR A 147 10.79 5.55 14.34
N ILE A 148 10.09 6.62 13.98
CA ILE A 148 9.77 7.75 14.85
C ILE A 148 8.25 7.87 14.96
N MET A 149 7.73 7.82 16.17
CA MET A 149 6.32 8.07 16.47
C MET A 149 6.17 9.50 16.99
N ILE A 150 5.15 10.19 16.48
CA ILE A 150 4.72 11.51 16.97
C ILE A 150 3.63 11.32 18.04
N GLU A 151 2.78 10.32 17.84
CA GLU A 151 1.78 9.87 18.79
C GLU A 151 2.13 8.44 19.22
N ASP A 152 2.50 8.26 20.48
CA ASP A 152 3.03 6.99 20.98
C ASP A 152 1.97 5.87 21.05
N ASP A 153 0.69 6.23 21.19
CA ASP A 153 -0.43 5.28 21.26
C ASP A 153 -0.86 4.75 19.89
N MET A 154 -0.33 5.32 18.80
CA MET A 154 -0.71 4.96 17.44
C MET A 154 0.06 3.73 16.92
N PRO A 155 -0.57 2.88 16.09
CA PRO A 155 0.04 1.66 15.58
C PRO A 155 1.15 1.98 14.57
N LYS A 156 2.27 1.25 14.59
CA LYS A 156 3.37 1.44 13.61
C LYS A 156 3.01 0.82 12.26
N ILE A 157 2.04 1.40 11.55
CA ILE A 157 1.51 0.88 10.29
C ILE A 157 1.67 1.90 9.16
N PHE A 158 2.25 1.43 8.06
CA PHE A 158 2.32 2.16 6.80
C PHE A 158 1.24 1.66 5.83
N GLY A 159 0.54 2.59 5.15
CA GLY A 159 -0.47 2.27 4.15
C GLY A 159 -1.93 2.30 4.62
N LEU A 160 -2.21 2.66 5.89
CA LEU A 160 -3.58 2.80 6.41
C LEU A 160 -4.44 3.80 5.62
N ASN A 161 -3.81 4.82 5.03
CA ASN A 161 -4.49 5.83 4.23
C ASN A 161 -4.76 5.42 2.78
N THR A 162 -4.28 4.26 2.34
CA THR A 162 -4.44 3.76 0.95
C THR A 162 -5.12 2.40 0.86
N ILE A 163 -5.22 1.68 1.97
CA ILE A 163 -5.78 0.33 2.01
C ILE A 163 -7.29 0.32 1.79
N ASP A 164 -7.78 -0.69 1.06
CA ASP A 164 -9.19 -0.98 0.91
C ASP A 164 -9.55 -2.23 1.75
N PHE A 165 -10.07 -2.01 2.96
CA PHE A 165 -10.44 -3.09 3.89
C PHE A 165 -11.65 -3.92 3.44
N ALA A 166 -12.39 -3.48 2.41
CA ALA A 166 -13.51 -4.25 1.87
C ALA A 166 -13.05 -5.40 0.94
N LYS A 167 -11.78 -5.40 0.53
CA LYS A 167 -11.18 -6.41 -0.34
C LYS A 167 -10.17 -7.25 0.44
N PRO A 168 -9.79 -8.44 -0.07
CA PRO A 168 -8.61 -9.14 0.41
C PRO A 168 -7.40 -8.21 0.42
N TYR A 169 -6.62 -8.26 1.50
CA TYR A 169 -5.43 -7.44 1.64
C TYR A 169 -4.29 -8.17 2.35
N PHE A 170 -3.07 -7.76 2.02
CA PHE A 170 -1.86 -8.29 2.64
C PHE A 170 -1.35 -7.41 3.77
N VAL A 171 -0.90 -8.05 4.83
CA VAL A 171 -0.22 -7.43 5.97
C VAL A 171 1.22 -7.92 5.98
N VAL A 172 2.14 -7.10 5.46
CA VAL A 172 3.57 -7.45 5.33
C VAL A 172 4.41 -6.83 6.46
N GLU A 173 5.66 -7.24 6.64
CA GLU A 173 6.57 -6.63 7.62
C GLU A 173 7.16 -5.31 7.12
N GLY A 174 7.71 -5.31 5.91
CA GLY A 174 8.45 -4.18 5.36
C GLY A 174 7.59 -3.17 4.61
N GLN A 175 7.85 -1.87 4.82
CA GLN A 175 7.13 -0.79 4.15
C GLN A 175 7.39 -0.74 2.64
N ILE A 176 8.54 -1.24 2.19
CA ILE A 176 8.84 -1.33 0.76
C ILE A 176 8.11 -2.51 0.13
N ASP A 177 8.02 -3.63 0.83
CA ASP A 177 7.32 -4.83 0.36
C ASP A 177 5.85 -4.55 0.04
N SER A 178 5.19 -3.74 0.88
CA SER A 178 3.78 -3.38 0.65
C SER A 178 3.56 -2.54 -0.60
N LEU A 179 4.58 -1.86 -1.12
CA LEU A 179 4.47 -1.03 -2.33
C LEU A 179 4.37 -1.88 -3.61
N PHE A 180 4.80 -3.14 -3.57
CA PHE A 180 4.74 -4.04 -4.73
C PHE A 180 3.40 -4.75 -4.86
N LEU A 181 2.54 -4.66 -3.86
CA LEU A 181 1.24 -5.31 -3.80
C LEU A 181 0.12 -4.31 -4.08
N SER A 182 -0.94 -4.80 -4.69
CA SER A 182 -2.11 -4.02 -5.12
C SER A 182 -2.88 -3.44 -3.93
N ASN A 183 -3.11 -4.26 -2.90
CA ASN A 183 -3.83 -3.90 -1.68
C ASN A 183 -3.09 -4.45 -0.44
N ALA A 184 -2.14 -3.69 0.08
CA ALA A 184 -1.34 -4.09 1.23
C ALA A 184 -0.99 -2.93 2.17
N LEU A 185 -0.72 -3.29 3.41
CA LEU A 185 -0.14 -2.41 4.43
C LEU A 185 1.04 -3.11 5.10
N ALA A 186 1.92 -2.32 5.73
CA ALA A 186 3.11 -2.84 6.39
C ALA A 186 3.09 -2.57 7.89
N MET A 187 3.34 -3.61 8.70
CA MET A 187 3.52 -3.52 10.14
C MET A 187 5.00 -3.31 10.46
N ALA A 188 5.42 -2.05 10.58
CA ALA A 188 6.79 -1.60 10.74
C ALA A 188 7.40 -1.96 12.12
N GLY A 189 7.60 -3.25 12.37
CA GLY A 189 8.08 -3.77 13.67
C GLY A 189 7.06 -3.64 14.79
N ALA A 190 5.77 -3.52 14.46
CA ALA A 190 4.70 -3.61 15.46
C ALA A 190 4.48 -5.10 15.81
N GLU A 191 4.57 -5.44 17.09
CA GLU A 191 4.17 -6.76 17.57
C GLU A 191 2.67 -6.95 17.41
N GLY A 192 2.23 -7.54 16.29
CA GLY A 192 0.93 -8.21 16.14
C GLY A 192 -0.32 -7.46 16.62
N ASN A 193 -0.28 -6.14 16.78
CA ASN A 193 -1.42 -5.38 17.29
C ASN A 193 -2.38 -5.15 16.13
N THR A 194 -3.33 -6.06 16.01
CA THR A 194 -4.35 -6.07 14.95
C THR A 194 -5.48 -5.08 15.23
N THR A 195 -5.47 -4.34 16.34
CA THR A 195 -6.54 -3.41 16.73
C THR A 195 -6.77 -2.30 15.70
N ALA A 196 -5.73 -1.94 14.95
CA ALA A 196 -5.80 -0.95 13.89
C ALA A 196 -6.27 -1.52 12.53
N LEU A 197 -6.35 -2.85 12.40
CA LEU A 197 -6.81 -3.51 11.19
C LEU A 197 -8.33 -3.62 11.23
N GLN A 198 -8.98 -3.34 10.11
CA GLN A 198 -10.43 -3.50 9.93
C GLN A 198 -10.69 -4.70 9.02
N ASN A 199 -11.79 -5.42 9.24
CA ASN A 199 -12.15 -6.61 8.46
C ASN A 199 -11.00 -7.64 8.40
N VAL A 200 -10.49 -8.03 9.58
CA VAL A 200 -9.30 -8.89 9.71
C VAL A 200 -9.48 -10.25 9.01
N GLU A 201 -10.72 -10.70 8.81
CA GLU A 201 -11.05 -11.88 8.00
C GLU A 201 -10.60 -11.79 6.52
N ASN A 202 -10.43 -10.56 6.00
CA ASN A 202 -9.88 -10.27 4.69
C ASN A 202 -8.35 -10.14 4.69
N ALA A 203 -7.72 -10.10 5.87
CA ALA A 203 -6.29 -9.95 6.02
C ALA A 203 -5.57 -11.28 5.79
N THR A 204 -4.46 -11.21 5.05
CA THR A 204 -3.47 -12.29 4.97
C THR A 204 -2.12 -11.77 5.42
N PHE A 205 -1.57 -12.37 6.48
CA PHE A 205 -0.30 -11.96 7.06
C PHE A 205 0.87 -12.60 6.30
N VAL A 206 1.87 -11.80 5.97
CA VAL A 206 3.07 -12.21 5.22
C VAL A 206 4.29 -11.81 6.03
N PHE A 207 5.04 -12.82 6.48
CA PHE A 207 6.29 -12.64 7.22
C PHE A 207 7.48 -12.82 6.29
N ASP A 208 8.64 -12.28 6.66
CA ASP A 208 9.89 -12.53 5.94
C ASP A 208 10.22 -14.05 5.90
N ASN A 209 10.88 -14.50 4.84
CA ASN A 209 11.20 -15.91 4.60
C ASN A 209 12.38 -16.39 5.48
N GLU A 210 12.20 -16.33 6.80
CA GLU A 210 13.23 -16.67 7.78
C GLU A 210 12.88 -17.92 8.60
N ASN A 211 12.93 -19.10 7.96
CA ASN A 211 12.52 -20.38 8.55
C ASN A 211 13.37 -20.89 9.73
N ARG A 212 14.43 -20.17 10.11
CA ARG A 212 15.28 -20.45 11.27
C ARG A 212 15.16 -19.41 12.39
N ASN A 213 14.47 -18.29 12.13
CA ASN A 213 14.31 -17.23 13.12
C ASN A 213 13.15 -17.58 14.07
N LYS A 214 13.50 -17.92 15.32
CA LYS A 214 12.53 -18.32 16.35
C LYS A 214 11.52 -17.21 16.67
N GLU A 215 11.92 -15.95 16.60
CA GLU A 215 11.04 -14.82 16.89
C GLU A 215 9.96 -14.66 15.82
N ILE A 216 10.35 -14.75 14.54
CA ILE A 216 9.41 -14.71 13.41
C ILE A 216 8.46 -15.91 13.50
N ILE A 217 8.97 -17.11 13.73
CA ILE A 217 8.13 -18.31 13.87
C ILE A 217 7.11 -18.17 15.01
N GLN A 218 7.52 -17.64 16.18
CA GLN A 218 6.60 -17.38 17.28
C GLN A 218 5.52 -16.36 16.91
N ARG A 219 5.87 -15.33 16.14
CA ARG A 219 4.89 -14.34 15.64
C ARG A 219 3.92 -14.99 14.63
N MET A 220 4.39 -15.86 13.75
CA MET A 220 3.55 -16.65 12.85
C MET A 220 2.60 -17.57 13.63
N GLU A 221 3.08 -18.28 14.64
CA GLU A 221 2.26 -19.13 15.51
C GLU A 221 1.15 -18.33 16.23
N LYS A 222 1.47 -17.13 16.72
CA LYS A 222 0.48 -16.22 17.33
C LYS A 222 -0.62 -15.81 16.32
N VAL A 223 -0.25 -15.50 15.08
CA VAL A 223 -1.21 -15.16 14.01
C VAL A 223 -2.12 -16.35 13.70
N ILE A 224 -1.55 -17.55 13.55
CA ILE A 224 -2.33 -18.77 13.27
C ILE A 224 -3.27 -19.12 14.42
N ASN A 225 -2.81 -19.01 15.67
CA ASN A 225 -3.62 -19.29 16.85
C ASN A 225 -4.80 -18.32 17.03
N ARG A 226 -4.71 -17.11 16.47
CA ARG A 226 -5.81 -16.14 16.40
C ARG A 226 -6.81 -16.43 15.27
N GLY A 227 -6.56 -17.46 14.45
CA GLY A 227 -7.42 -17.85 13.33
C GLY A 227 -7.22 -17.02 12.05
N ASN A 228 -6.17 -16.20 11.99
CA ASN A 228 -5.89 -15.35 10.83
C ASN A 228 -5.24 -16.15 9.70
N LYS A 229 -5.46 -15.70 8.45
CA LYS A 229 -4.78 -16.26 7.27
C LYS A 229 -3.32 -15.82 7.25
N ILE A 230 -2.43 -16.71 6.81
CA ILE A 230 -1.00 -16.47 6.77
C ILE A 230 -0.39 -17.09 5.52
N VAL A 231 0.64 -16.44 4.96
CA VAL A 231 1.48 -17.03 3.92
C VAL A 231 2.58 -17.86 4.54
N ILE A 232 2.73 -19.11 4.07
CA ILE A 232 3.87 -19.97 4.39
C ILE A 232 4.66 -20.21 3.11
N TRP A 233 5.87 -19.67 3.03
CA TRP A 233 6.68 -19.73 1.81
C TRP A 233 7.01 -21.16 1.36
N PRO A 234 7.17 -21.41 0.05
CA PRO A 234 7.69 -22.69 -0.44
C PRO A 234 9.12 -22.98 0.07
N GLN A 235 9.42 -24.24 0.37
CA GLN A 235 10.71 -24.65 0.96
C GLN A 235 11.96 -24.33 0.10
N LYS A 236 11.79 -24.13 -1.21
CA LYS A 236 12.90 -23.92 -2.16
C LYS A 236 13.09 -22.46 -2.56
N LEU A 237 12.39 -21.53 -1.91
CA LEU A 237 12.55 -20.10 -2.18
C LEU A 237 13.82 -19.59 -1.48
N LEU A 238 14.74 -18.99 -2.27
CA LEU A 238 16.00 -18.43 -1.78
C LEU A 238 15.87 -16.96 -1.37
N ASP A 239 14.88 -16.25 -1.90
CA ASP A 239 14.66 -14.85 -1.60
C ASP A 239 14.11 -14.68 -0.17
N ASN A 240 14.65 -13.67 0.53
CA ASN A 240 14.32 -13.43 1.95
C ASN A 240 13.02 -12.64 2.14
N ASP A 241 12.69 -11.75 1.19
CA ASP A 241 11.55 -10.85 1.27
C ASP A 241 10.99 -10.55 -0.15
N ILE A 242 9.83 -9.88 -0.21
CA ILE A 242 9.18 -9.53 -1.48
C ILE A 242 10.07 -8.59 -2.31
N ASN A 243 10.70 -7.60 -1.69
CA ASN A 243 11.60 -6.69 -2.38
C ASN A 243 12.77 -7.44 -3.06
N ASN A 244 13.30 -8.49 -2.45
CA ASN A 244 14.39 -9.32 -2.99
C ASN A 244 13.88 -10.11 -4.20
N MET A 245 12.68 -10.70 -4.11
CA MET A 245 12.01 -11.36 -5.24
C MET A 245 11.81 -10.43 -6.44
N ILE A 246 11.35 -9.20 -6.20
CA ILE A 246 11.17 -8.23 -7.28
C ILE A 246 12.52 -7.87 -7.91
N VAL A 247 13.52 -7.60 -7.08
CA VAL A 247 14.87 -7.26 -7.55
C VAL A 247 15.53 -8.43 -8.30
N SER A 248 15.20 -9.69 -7.96
CA SER A 248 15.67 -10.88 -8.68
C SER A 248 14.95 -11.14 -10.01
N GLY A 249 13.91 -10.37 -10.33
CA GLY A 249 13.24 -10.34 -11.62
C GLY A 249 11.82 -10.92 -11.63
N ILE A 250 11.27 -11.28 -10.47
CA ILE A 250 9.88 -11.73 -10.34
C ILE A 250 8.96 -10.50 -10.43
N SER A 251 7.89 -10.56 -11.20
CA SER A 251 6.94 -9.45 -11.31
C SER A 251 6.02 -9.36 -10.09
N SER A 252 5.51 -8.16 -9.79
CA SER A 252 4.51 -7.94 -8.71
C SER A 252 3.32 -8.90 -8.79
N LYS A 253 2.84 -9.19 -10.01
CA LYS A 253 1.70 -10.09 -10.22
C LYS A 253 2.05 -11.55 -9.89
N GLU A 254 3.24 -11.98 -10.25
CA GLU A 254 3.73 -13.33 -9.90
C GLU A 254 3.94 -13.45 -8.39
N VAL A 255 4.45 -12.40 -7.73
CA VAL A 255 4.52 -12.35 -6.26
C VAL A 255 3.13 -12.49 -5.65
N GLU A 256 2.15 -11.70 -6.08
CA GLU A 256 0.78 -11.80 -5.55
C GLU A 256 0.19 -13.20 -5.75
N THR A 257 0.35 -13.78 -6.93
CA THR A 257 -0.10 -15.15 -7.22
C THR A 257 0.58 -16.15 -6.29
N LEU A 258 1.89 -16.01 -6.05
CA LEU A 258 2.62 -16.86 -5.12
C LEU A 258 2.09 -16.73 -3.69
N LEU A 259 1.80 -15.51 -3.22
CA LEU A 259 1.24 -15.27 -1.89
C LEU A 259 -0.14 -15.93 -1.77
N GLU A 260 -1.01 -15.76 -2.77
CA GLU A 260 -2.35 -16.35 -2.81
C GLU A 260 -2.28 -17.89 -2.78
N ASP A 261 -1.44 -18.49 -3.62
CA ASP A 261 -1.25 -19.95 -3.72
C ASP A 261 -0.68 -20.57 -2.43
N ASN A 262 0.02 -19.76 -1.61
CA ASN A 262 0.65 -20.19 -0.37
C ASN A 262 -0.05 -19.60 0.87
N THR A 263 -1.31 -19.21 0.75
CA THR A 263 -2.13 -18.74 1.87
C THR A 263 -2.81 -19.91 2.58
N TYR A 264 -2.57 -20.03 3.88
CA TYR A 264 -3.13 -21.08 4.74
C TYR A 264 -3.90 -20.47 5.91
N SER A 265 -4.78 -21.27 6.52
CA SER A 265 -5.46 -20.92 7.78
C SER A 265 -5.70 -22.15 8.65
N GLY A 266 -6.02 -21.94 9.93
CA GLY A 266 -6.42 -23.01 10.84
C GLY A 266 -5.40 -24.14 10.99
N LEU A 267 -5.85 -25.39 10.87
CA LEU A 267 -5.00 -26.58 11.01
C LEU A 267 -4.00 -26.73 9.87
N ASP A 268 -4.40 -26.37 8.65
CA ASP A 268 -3.52 -26.45 7.48
C ASP A 268 -2.33 -25.49 7.64
N ALA A 269 -2.56 -24.29 8.19
CA ALA A 269 -1.48 -23.36 8.49
C ALA A 269 -0.51 -23.90 9.55
N LYS A 270 -1.02 -24.59 10.59
CA LYS A 270 -0.16 -25.23 11.60
C LYS A 270 0.70 -26.34 11.00
N LEU A 271 0.12 -27.16 10.12
CA LEU A 271 0.85 -28.21 9.42
C LEU A 271 1.90 -27.62 8.48
N ALA A 272 1.52 -26.65 7.65
CA ALA A 272 2.41 -25.98 6.71
C ALA A 272 3.59 -25.30 7.44
N LEU A 273 3.32 -24.56 8.53
CA LEU A 273 4.38 -23.95 9.34
C LEU A 273 5.32 -24.98 9.95
N SER A 274 4.79 -26.10 10.44
CA SER A 274 5.60 -27.21 10.99
C SER A 274 6.52 -27.82 9.93
N LEU A 275 6.04 -28.00 8.70
CA LEU A 275 6.84 -28.50 7.57
C LEU A 275 7.86 -27.48 7.07
N TRP A 276 7.57 -26.19 7.19
CA TRP A 276 8.43 -25.11 6.72
C TRP A 276 9.57 -24.77 7.68
N LYS A 277 9.30 -24.71 9.00
CA LYS A 277 10.31 -24.34 10.00
C LYS A 277 11.49 -25.30 10.06
N ARG A 278 12.66 -24.78 10.45
CA ARG A 278 13.95 -25.50 10.51
C ARG A 278 14.68 -25.33 11.83
N CYS A 279 13.99 -24.86 12.87
CA CYS A 279 14.54 -24.58 14.19
C CYS A 279 14.06 -25.54 15.27
#